data_AF-A0A533ZRR7-F1
#
_entry.id   AF-A0A533ZRR7-F1
#
_cell.length_a   1.000
_cell.length_b   1.000
_cell.length_c   1.000
_cell.angle_alpha   90.00
_cell.angle_beta   90.00
_cell.angle_gamma   90.00
#
_symmetry.space_group_name_H-M   'P 1'
#
loop_
_entity.id
_entity.type
_entity.pdbx_description
1 polymer ?
#
loop_
_entity_poly.entity_id
_entity_poly.type
_entity_poly.pdbx_seq_one_letter_code
_entity_poly.pdbx_strand_id
1 'polypeptide(L)'
;MKKGQNCATQGPKVKKVSPDEGKTGDKVTITGERFGQPGCVAMVSFGPGSPAKFTHVDDKTLTAVVPDGKNGLELLTVTGAVGEDSKPFLRK
;
A
#
# COMPACT_ATOMS: atom_id res chain seq x y z
N MET A 1 -3.22 17.81 19.59
CA MET A 1 -3.73 16.84 18.60
C MET A 1 -2.70 16.78 17.47
N LYS A 2 -1.82 15.78 17.33
CA LYS A 2 -2.07 14.37 17.03
C LYS A 2 -1.00 13.51 17.71
N LYS A 3 -1.50 12.40 18.26
CA LYS A 3 -0.86 11.37 19.07
C LYS A 3 0.53 10.98 18.55
N GLY A 4 1.50 10.83 19.44
CA GLY A 4 2.78 10.17 19.17
C GLY A 4 2.55 8.75 18.67
N GLN A 5 2.42 8.62 17.36
CA GLN A 5 2.48 7.33 16.68
C GLN A 5 3.96 7.10 16.38
N ASN A 6 4.53 6.00 16.87
CA ASN A 6 5.90 5.57 16.61
C ASN A 6 6.08 5.12 15.15
N CYS A 7 5.54 5.90 14.22
CA CYS A 7 5.74 5.70 12.80
C CYS A 7 7.22 5.69 12.51
N ALA A 8 7.61 4.80 11.59
CA ALA A 8 8.99 4.69 11.19
C ALA A 8 9.50 6.09 10.83
N THR A 9 10.72 6.42 11.24
CA THR A 9 11.38 7.68 10.91
C THR A 9 11.81 7.75 9.44
N GLN A 10 11.56 6.68 8.69
CA GLN A 10 11.85 6.55 7.27
C GLN A 10 10.59 6.10 6.53
N GLY A 11 10.48 6.51 5.28
CA GLY A 11 9.36 6.15 4.42
C GLY A 11 9.12 4.63 4.39
N PRO A 12 7.85 4.21 4.22
CA PRO A 12 7.53 2.80 4.04
C PRO A 12 8.25 2.28 2.80
N LYS A 13 8.65 1.01 2.79
CA LYS A 13 9.31 0.40 1.63
C LYS A 13 8.61 -0.88 1.26
N VAL A 14 8.01 -0.95 0.07
CA VAL A 14 7.37 -2.14 -0.43
C VAL A 14 8.45 -3.08 -1.00
N LYS A 15 8.61 -4.25 -0.40
CA LYS A 15 9.53 -5.28 -0.93
C LYS A 15 8.86 -6.08 -2.02
N LYS A 16 7.66 -6.59 -1.72
CA LYS A 16 6.93 -7.56 -2.53
C LYS A 16 5.44 -7.32 -2.42
N VAL A 17 4.74 -7.52 -3.53
CA VAL A 17 3.28 -7.57 -3.58
C VAL A 17 2.92 -8.96 -4.08
N SER A 18 1.97 -9.63 -3.44
CA SER A 18 1.54 -10.96 -3.83
C SER A 18 0.03 -11.13 -3.59
N PRO A 19 -0.74 -11.49 -4.64
CA PRO A 19 -0.30 -11.57 -6.03
C PRO A 19 0.11 -10.18 -6.56
N ASP A 20 1.08 -10.11 -7.48
CA ASP A 20 1.46 -8.87 -8.18
C ASP A 20 0.54 -8.58 -9.38
N GLU A 21 -0.42 -9.48 -9.63
CA GLU A 21 -1.50 -9.32 -10.58
C GLU A 21 -2.87 -9.59 -9.94
N GLY A 22 -3.89 -8.88 -10.36
CA GLY A 22 -5.23 -9.07 -9.82
C GLY A 22 -6.26 -8.17 -10.47
N LYS A 23 -7.54 -8.54 -10.36
CA LYS A 23 -8.67 -7.76 -10.88
C LYS A 23 -9.26 -6.87 -9.78
N THR A 24 -10.15 -5.97 -10.15
CA THR A 24 -10.92 -5.18 -9.20
C THR A 24 -11.63 -6.06 -8.16
N GLY A 25 -11.47 -5.71 -6.88
CA GLY A 25 -12.01 -6.43 -5.74
C GLY A 25 -11.13 -7.55 -5.18
N ASP A 26 -10.05 -7.92 -5.87
CA ASP A 26 -9.10 -8.91 -5.35
C ASP A 26 -8.28 -8.34 -4.18
N LYS A 27 -7.89 -9.23 -3.26
CA LYS A 27 -7.06 -8.88 -2.11
C LYS A 27 -5.61 -9.18 -2.44
N VAL A 28 -4.75 -8.18 -2.29
CA VAL A 28 -3.31 -8.30 -2.45
C VAL A 28 -2.61 -8.10 -1.12
N THR A 29 -1.58 -8.92 -0.90
CA THR A 29 -0.72 -8.80 0.28
C THR A 29 0.52 -8.03 -0.11
N ILE A 30 0.73 -6.90 0.53
CA ILE A 30 1.88 -6.02 0.34
C ILE A 30 2.81 -6.28 1.52
N THR A 31 3.94 -6.90 1.24
CA THR A 31 5.01 -7.13 2.20
C THR A 31 6.11 -6.10 2.00
N GLY A 32 6.52 -5.47 3.08
CA GLY A 32 7.48 -4.38 3.06
C GLY A 32 8.21 -4.27 4.37
N GLU A 33 8.89 -3.14 4.53
CA GLU A 33 9.59 -2.76 5.74
C GLU A 33 9.21 -1.32 6.07
N ARG A 34 9.23 -0.98 7.37
CA ARG A 34 8.94 0.39 7.84
C ARG A 34 7.51 0.87 7.60
N PHE A 35 6.49 -0.02 7.52
CA PHE A 35 5.09 0.45 7.50
C PHE A 35 4.67 1.05 8.85
N GLY A 36 5.35 0.69 9.93
CA GLY A 36 5.12 1.24 11.26
C GLY A 36 3.84 0.69 11.89
N GLN A 37 3.27 1.40 12.86
CA GLN A 37 2.04 0.97 13.52
C GLN A 37 0.79 1.25 12.67
N PRO A 38 -0.34 0.58 12.94
CA PRO A 38 -1.64 0.96 12.39
C PRO A 38 -1.92 2.46 12.58
N GLY A 39 -2.15 3.17 11.48
CA GLY A 39 -2.28 4.63 11.43
C GLY A 39 -1.07 5.39 10.87
N CYS A 40 0.06 4.71 10.64
CA CYS A 40 1.23 5.32 9.99
C CYS A 40 1.15 5.34 8.46
N VAL A 41 0.48 4.36 7.87
CA VAL A 41 0.12 4.38 6.45
C VAL A 41 -1.11 5.26 6.31
N ALA A 42 -0.99 6.34 5.55
CA ALA A 42 -2.05 7.30 5.30
C ALA A 42 -2.94 6.85 4.14
N MET A 43 -2.34 6.32 3.06
CA MET A 43 -3.07 5.95 1.85
C MET A 43 -2.34 4.87 1.06
N VAL A 44 -3.09 4.06 0.33
CA VAL A 44 -2.57 3.15 -0.71
C VAL A 44 -3.35 3.42 -1.99
N SER A 45 -2.67 3.51 -3.12
CA SER A 45 -3.27 3.77 -4.43
C SER A 45 -2.70 2.80 -5.46
N PHE A 46 -3.52 2.39 -6.42
CA PHE A 46 -3.15 1.50 -7.52
C PHE A 46 -3.24 2.32 -8.81
N GLY A 47 -2.10 2.82 -9.25
CA GLY A 47 -2.02 3.71 -10.39
C GLY A 47 -2.49 5.14 -10.09
N PRO A 48 -2.41 6.02 -11.10
CA PRO A 48 -2.80 7.42 -10.97
C PRO A 48 -4.32 7.53 -10.74
N GLY A 49 -4.71 7.99 -9.56
CA GLY A 49 -6.11 8.32 -9.25
C GLY A 49 -7.01 7.17 -8.79
N SER A 50 -6.47 5.97 -8.53
CA SER A 50 -7.26 4.86 -7.97
C SER A 50 -6.89 4.58 -6.50
N PRO A 51 -7.46 5.31 -5.52
CA PRO A 51 -7.22 5.03 -4.11
C PRO A 51 -7.81 3.66 -3.74
N ALA A 52 -7.01 2.83 -3.10
CA ALA A 52 -7.36 1.49 -2.66
C ALA A 52 -7.68 1.44 -1.18
N LYS A 53 -8.60 0.54 -0.82
CA LYS A 53 -8.82 0.21 0.59
C LYS A 53 -7.70 -0.72 1.04
N PHE A 54 -7.03 -0.38 2.12
CA PHE A 54 -6.02 -1.22 2.72
C PHE A 54 -6.30 -1.44 4.21
N THR A 55 -5.82 -2.55 4.73
CA THR A 55 -5.88 -2.96 6.12
C THR A 55 -4.46 -3.23 6.59
N HIS A 56 -4.10 -2.63 7.72
CA HIS A 56 -2.79 -2.86 8.32
C HIS A 56 -2.84 -4.18 9.10
N VAL A 57 -2.00 -5.14 8.72
CA VAL A 57 -1.90 -6.43 9.43
C VAL A 57 -0.76 -6.35 10.45
N ASP A 58 0.43 -5.97 9.99
CA ASP A 58 1.66 -5.87 10.79
C ASP A 58 2.54 -4.71 10.31
N ASP A 59 3.58 -4.36 11.06
CA ASP A 59 4.56 -3.32 10.70
C ASP A 59 5.35 -3.55 9.40
N LYS A 60 5.23 -4.76 8.85
CA LYS A 60 5.82 -5.22 7.58
C LYS A 60 4.80 -5.78 6.60
N THR A 61 3.52 -5.84 6.96
CA THR A 61 2.48 -6.49 6.16
C THR A 61 1.21 -5.65 6.09
N LEU A 62 0.80 -5.34 4.86
CA LEU A 62 -0.44 -4.66 4.56
C LEU A 62 -1.27 -5.57 3.65
N THR A 63 -2.59 -5.55 3.81
CA THR A 63 -3.51 -6.15 2.83
C THR A 63 -4.24 -5.02 2.13
N ALA A 64 -4.17 -4.94 0.81
CA ALA A 64 -4.92 -3.96 0.03
C ALA A 64 -5.93 -4.66 -0.87
N VAL A 65 -7.03 -3.98 -1.15
CA VAL A 65 -8.04 -4.42 -2.10
C VAL A 65 -7.85 -3.60 -3.36
N VAL A 66 -7.69 -4.29 -4.49
CA VAL A 66 -7.55 -3.65 -5.80
C VAL A 66 -8.84 -2.87 -6.08
N PRO A 67 -8.78 -1.53 -6.27
CA PRO A 67 -9.98 -0.73 -6.50
C PRO A 67 -10.56 -0.98 -7.90
N ASP A 68 -11.62 -0.29 -8.27
CA ASP A 68 -12.02 -0.19 -9.68
C ASP A 68 -11.03 0.71 -10.43
N GLY A 69 -10.78 0.42 -11.71
CA GLY A 69 -9.89 1.24 -12.54
C GLY A 69 -9.40 0.52 -13.78
N LYS A 70 -8.40 1.09 -14.46
CA LYS A 70 -7.98 0.63 -15.79
C LYS A 70 -7.14 -0.64 -15.70
N ASN A 71 -7.51 -1.65 -16.47
CA ASN A 71 -6.71 -2.85 -16.68
C ASN A 71 -5.37 -2.46 -17.34
N GLY A 72 -4.26 -2.95 -16.79
CA GLY A 72 -2.91 -2.60 -17.25
C GLY A 72 -1.86 -2.63 -16.14
N LEU A 73 -0.62 -2.36 -16.53
CA LEU A 73 0.48 -2.20 -15.59
C LEU A 73 0.37 -0.83 -14.90
N GLU A 74 0.14 -0.84 -13.60
CA GLU A 74 -0.02 0.34 -12.75
C GLU A 74 1.02 0.36 -11.64
N LEU A 75 1.24 1.51 -11.02
CA LEU A 75 2.12 1.64 -9.86
C LEU A 75 1.30 1.64 -8.59
N LEU A 76 1.48 0.60 -7.77
CA LEU A 76 0.98 0.54 -6.40
C LEU A 76 1.81 1.48 -5.54
N THR A 77 1.24 2.61 -5.16
CA THR A 77 1.85 3.62 -4.30
C THR A 77 1.33 3.46 -2.87
N VAL A 78 2.22 3.33 -1.91
CA VAL A 78 1.93 3.32 -0.47
C VAL A 78 2.44 4.62 0.12
N THR A 79 1.53 5.47 0.59
CA THR A 79 1.85 6.73 1.26
C THR A 79 1.79 6.54 2.77
N GLY A 80 2.94 6.69 3.41
CA GLY A 80 3.09 6.73 4.86
C GLY A 80 3.17 8.15 5.42
N ALA A 81 3.27 8.24 6.74
CA ALA A 81 3.35 9.51 7.46
C ALA A 81 4.61 10.34 7.15
N VAL A 82 5.69 9.68 6.72
CA VAL A 82 7.01 10.31 6.52
C VAL A 82 7.62 10.04 5.13
N GLY A 83 6.84 9.46 4.21
CA GLY A 83 7.31 9.14 2.86
C GLY A 83 6.35 8.22 2.12
N GLU A 84 6.69 7.90 0.89
CA GLU A 84 5.90 7.01 0.02
C GLU A 84 6.82 6.08 -0.78
N ASP A 85 6.28 4.94 -1.19
CA ASP A 85 6.99 3.98 -2.04
C ASP A 85 6.05 3.41 -3.09
N SER A 86 6.58 3.12 -4.28
CA SER A 86 5.79 2.69 -5.42
C SER A 86 6.35 1.41 -6.03
N LYS A 87 5.46 0.47 -6.39
CA LYS A 87 5.81 -0.80 -7.02
C LYS A 87 4.93 -1.11 -8.22
N PRO A 88 5.46 -1.73 -9.28
CA PRO A 88 4.64 -2.18 -10.39
C PRO A 88 3.66 -3.26 -9.94
N PHE A 89 2.41 -3.15 -10.41
CA PHE A 89 1.32 -4.08 -10.18
C PHE A 89 0.51 -4.22 -11.47
N LEU A 90 0.15 -5.44 -11.85
CA LEU A 90 -0.61 -5.71 -13.07
C LEU A 90 -2.10 -5.86 -12.75
N ARG A 91 -2.90 -4.83 -13.04
CA ARG A 91 -4.36 -4.96 -12.97
C ARG A 91 -4.88 -5.74 -14.18
N LYS A 92 -5.55 -6.86 -13.93
CA LYS A 92 -6.19 -7.70 -14.95
C LYS A 92 -7.57 -7.22 -15.30
#